data_AF-A0A813XA60-F1
#
_entry.id   AF-A0A813XA60-F1
#
_cell.length_a   1.000
_cell.length_b   1.000
_cell.length_c   1.000
_cell.angle_alpha   90.00
_cell.angle_beta   90.00
_cell.angle_gamma   90.00
#
_symmetry.space_group_name_H-M   'P 1'
#
loop_
_entity.id
_entity.type
_entity.pdbx_description
1 polymer ?
#
loop_
_entity_poly.entity_id
_entity_poly.type
_entity_poly.pdbx_seq_one_letter_code
_entity_poly.pdbx_strand_id
1 'polypeptide(L)'
;MDCLPRTNNSVKAWHNAFSNILNKHPLVYSLVDSFINEQKKVEADLLRLKTGFIHKRRPKYMVLDDRIKVILSNYKKDKIEETLRLLSFMMRY
;
A
#
# COMPACT_ATOMS: atom_id res chain seq x y z
N MET A 1 -13.24 -20.12 9.02
CA MET A 1 -11.85 -20.00 8.51
C MET A 1 -11.80 -18.95 7.40
N ASP A 2 -12.56 -17.85 7.54
CA ASP A 2 -13.05 -17.08 6.37
C ASP A 2 -12.47 -15.66 6.27
N CYS A 3 -11.41 -15.36 7.04
CA CYS A 3 -10.81 -14.02 7.08
C CYS A 3 -9.43 -13.94 6.41
N LEU A 4 -9.01 -14.97 5.66
CA LEU A 4 -7.77 -14.89 4.90
C LEU A 4 -8.03 -14.26 3.53
N PRO A 5 -7.16 -13.33 3.07
CA PRO A 5 -7.29 -12.77 1.73
C PRO A 5 -7.18 -13.88 0.68
N ARG A 6 -8.00 -13.80 -0.37
CA ARG A 6 -8.05 -14.77 -1.47
C ARG A 6 -6.71 -14.95 -2.20
N THR A 7 -5.81 -13.97 -2.09
CA THR A 7 -4.49 -13.98 -2.72
C THR A 7 -3.37 -13.84 -1.69
N ASN A 8 -2.22 -14.47 -1.96
CA ASN A 8 -1.02 -14.39 -1.13
C ASN A 8 -0.07 -13.26 -1.56
N ASN A 9 -0.61 -12.22 -2.20
CA ASN A 9 0.20 -11.13 -2.78
C ASN A 9 1.05 -10.43 -1.72
N SER A 10 0.50 -10.21 -0.52
CA SER A 10 1.21 -9.63 0.62
C SER A 10 2.40 -10.49 1.05
N VAL A 11 2.21 -11.81 1.17
CA VAL A 11 3.27 -12.76 1.54
C VAL A 11 4.37 -12.81 0.48
N LYS A 12 3.99 -12.85 -0.81
CA LYS A 12 4.96 -12.84 -1.92
C LYS A 12 5.76 -11.54 -1.96
N ALA A 13 5.09 -10.40 -1.78
CA ALA A 13 5.75 -9.10 -1.75
C ALA A 13 6.73 -8.99 -0.57
N TRP A 14 6.32 -9.43 0.62
CA TRP A 14 7.19 -9.50 1.80
C TRP A 14 8.40 -10.40 1.54
N HIS A 15 8.17 -11.62 1.04
CA HIS A 15 9.25 -12.56 0.74
C HIS A 15 10.24 -11.98 -0.26
N ASN A 16 9.77 -11.39 -1.37
CA ASN A 16 10.64 -10.75 -2.36
C ASN A 16 11.45 -9.59 -1.76
N ALA A 17 10.83 -8.75 -0.94
CA ALA A 17 11.54 -7.65 -0.27
C ALA A 17 12.61 -8.17 0.69
N PHE A 18 12.29 -9.20 1.49
CA PHE A 18 13.22 -9.82 2.43
C PHE A 18 14.36 -10.54 1.71
N SER A 19 14.06 -11.29 0.66
CA SER A 19 15.08 -11.95 -0.17
C SER A 19 16.01 -10.96 -0.86
N ASN A 20 15.55 -9.76 -1.22
CA ASN A 20 16.42 -8.71 -1.78
C ASN A 20 17.37 -8.09 -0.74
N ILE A 21 17.03 -8.17 0.55
CA ILE A 21 17.92 -7.72 1.64
C ILE A 21 18.98 -8.79 1.93
N LEU A 22 18.62 -10.07 1.74
CA LEU A 22 19.54 -11.19 1.89
C LEU A 22 20.47 -11.32 0.67
N ASN A 23 21.72 -11.72 0.93
CA ASN A 23 22.57 -12.24 -0.14
C ASN A 23 22.02 -13.59 -0.63
N LYS A 24 22.32 -13.98 -1.88
CA LYS A 24 21.84 -15.24 -2.50
C LYS A 24 22.09 -16.49 -1.65
N HIS A 25 23.15 -16.48 -0.84
CA HIS A 25 23.51 -17.54 0.10
C HIS A 25 23.95 -16.94 1.44
N PRO A 26 23.00 -16.60 2.33
CA PRO A 26 23.34 -16.03 3.63
C PRO A 26 23.90 -17.13 4.55
N LEU A 27 24.87 -16.77 5.38
CA LEU A 27 25.30 -17.61 6.49
C LEU A 27 24.19 -17.64 7.55
N VAL A 28 24.18 -18.66 8.40
CA VAL A 28 23.13 -18.83 9.43
C VAL A 28 23.00 -17.59 10.31
N TYR A 29 24.12 -17.04 10.79
CA TYR A 29 24.09 -15.84 11.64
C TYR A 29 23.61 -14.59 10.90
N SER A 30 24.02 -14.38 9.65
CA SER A 30 23.54 -13.22 8.88
C SER A 30 22.07 -13.34 8.51
N LEU A 31 21.55 -14.56 8.35
CA LEU A 31 20.13 -14.81 8.20
C LEU A 31 19.36 -14.46 9.49
N VAL A 32 19.86 -14.89 10.65
CA VAL A 32 19.26 -14.57 11.96
C VAL A 32 19.24 -13.05 12.18
N ASP A 33 20.35 -12.37 11.92
CA ASP A 33 20.42 -10.90 12.04
C ASP A 33 19.40 -10.21 11.14
N SER A 34 19.23 -10.70 9.92
CA SER A 34 18.24 -10.17 8.97
C SER A 34 16.81 -10.36 9.47
N PHE A 35 16.48 -11.51 10.07
CA PHE A 35 15.18 -11.73 10.70
C PHE A 35 14.94 -10.82 11.89
N ILE A 36 15.95 -10.62 12.76
CA ILE A 36 15.86 -9.69 13.90
C ILE A 36 15.56 -8.27 13.41
N ASN A 37 16.21 -7.84 12.33
CA ASN A 37 15.98 -6.51 11.75
C ASN A 37 14.58 -6.39 11.11
N GLU A 38 14.11 -7.42 10.41
CA GLU A 38 12.76 -7.43 9.85
C GLU A 38 11.70 -7.40 10.97
N GLN A 39 11.90 -8.13 12.06
CA GLN A 39 11.01 -8.08 13.22
C GLN A 39 10.93 -6.66 13.80
N LYS A 40 12.08 -6.02 14.08
CA LYS A 40 12.13 -4.64 14.59
C LYS A 40 11.37 -3.66 13.69
N LYS A 41 11.53 -3.80 12.37
CA LYS A 41 10.83 -2.98 11.38
C LYS A 41 9.31 -3.20 11.44
N VAL A 42 8.87 -4.45 11.49
CA VAL A 42 7.44 -4.80 11.58
C VAL A 42 6.83 -4.24 12.87
N GLU A 43 7.52 -4.35 14.01
CA GLU A 43 7.07 -3.80 15.29
C GLU A 43 6.97 -2.27 15.24
N ALA A 44 7.94 -1.59 14.63
CA ALA A 44 7.91 -0.14 14.43
C ALA A 44 6.76 0.29 13.53
N ASP A 45 6.51 -0.43 12.42
CA ASP A 45 5.39 -0.15 11.53
C ASP A 45 4.04 -0.41 12.22
N LEU A 46 3.93 -1.46 13.05
CA LEU A 46 2.74 -1.72 13.86
C LEU A 46 2.49 -0.57 14.86
N LEU A 47 3.52 -0.06 15.53
CA LEU A 47 3.41 1.08 16.44
C LEU A 47 2.96 2.34 15.71
N ARG A 48 3.52 2.61 14.52
CA ARG A 48 3.10 3.72 13.65
C ARG A 48 1.62 3.61 13.27
N LEU A 49 1.17 2.42 12.89
CA LEU A 49 -0.25 2.20 12.57
C LEU A 49 -1.15 2.43 13.80
N LYS A 50 -0.77 1.91 14.97
CA LYS A 50 -1.52 2.09 16.23
C LYS A 50 -1.61 3.56 16.68
N THR A 51 -0.58 4.35 16.39
CA THR A 51 -0.54 5.79 16.73
C THR A 51 -1.25 6.67 15.71
N GLY A 52 -1.83 6.08 14.66
CA GLY A 52 -2.51 6.84 13.60
C GLY A 52 -1.54 7.58 12.66
N PHE A 53 -0.27 7.15 12.60
CA PHE A 53 0.71 7.75 11.71
C PHE A 53 0.26 7.62 10.25
N ILE A 54 0.09 8.75 9.57
CA ILE A 54 -0.29 8.78 8.16
C ILE A 54 0.97 8.65 7.30
N HIS A 55 1.08 7.56 6.55
CA HIS A 55 2.22 7.36 5.65
C HIS A 55 2.21 8.39 4.51
N LYS A 56 3.39 8.98 4.22
CA LYS A 56 3.53 9.93 3.12
C LYS A 56 3.25 9.22 1.80
N ARG A 57 2.17 9.61 1.14
CA ARG A 57 1.82 9.12 -0.20
C ARG A 57 2.62 9.86 -1.27
N ARG A 58 2.85 9.23 -2.42
CA ARG A 58 3.49 9.93 -3.54
C ARG A 58 2.61 11.11 -3.97
N PRO A 59 3.18 12.31 -4.24
CA PRO A 59 2.39 13.51 -4.57
C PRO A 59 1.39 13.29 -5.70
N LYS A 60 1.78 12.55 -6.76
CA LYS A 60 0.88 12.22 -7.87
C LYS A 60 -0.42 11.53 -7.44
N TYR A 61 -0.35 10.65 -6.43
CA TYR A 61 -1.52 9.96 -5.91
C TYR A 61 -2.31 10.81 -4.93
N MET A 62 -1.70 11.81 -4.29
CA MET A 62 -2.44 12.77 -3.46
C MET A 62 -3.24 13.73 -4.35
N VAL A 63 -2.62 14.24 -5.41
CA VAL A 63 -3.27 15.10 -6.40
C VAL A 63 -4.43 14.36 -7.08
N LEU A 64 -4.24 13.08 -7.44
CA LEU A 64 -5.32 12.28 -8.01
C LEU A 64 -6.50 12.14 -7.04
N ASP A 65 -6.23 11.81 -5.78
CA ASP A 65 -7.28 11.71 -4.75
C ASP A 65 -8.04 13.03 -4.58
N ASP A 66 -7.33 14.16 -4.54
CA ASP A 66 -7.96 15.46 -4.36
C ASP A 66 -8.84 15.81 -5.56
N ARG A 67 -8.42 15.48 -6.79
CA ARG A 67 -9.28 15.62 -7.98
C ARG A 67 -10.51 14.72 -7.92
N ILE A 68 -10.36 13.47 -7.46
CA ILE A 68 -11.49 12.54 -7.29
C ILE A 68 -12.48 13.13 -6.28
N LYS A 69 -12.00 13.64 -5.14
CA LYS A 69 -12.85 14.29 -4.13
C LYS A 69 -13.62 15.48 -4.71
N VAL A 70 -12.98 16.31 -5.53
CA VAL A 70 -13.64 17.45 -6.19
C VAL A 70 -14.75 17.00 -7.15
N ILE A 71 -14.54 15.93 -7.91
CA ILE A 71 -15.59 15.39 -8.78
C ILE A 71 -16.75 14.87 -7.94
N LEU A 72 -16.46 14.10 -6.90
CA LEU A 72 -17.48 13.51 -6.02
C LEU A 72 -18.23 14.57 -5.20
N SER A 73 -17.58 15.68 -4.80
CA SER A 73 -18.27 16.78 -4.12
C SER A 73 -19.26 17.51 -5.02
N ASN A 74 -19.06 17.47 -6.33
CA ASN A 74 -19.96 18.03 -7.34
C ASN A 74 -20.95 17.01 -7.90
N TYR A 75 -20.96 15.79 -7.36
CA TYR A 75 -21.85 14.72 -7.81
C TYR A 75 -23.32 15.15 -7.65
N LYS A 76 -24.08 14.94 -8.72
CA LYS A 76 -25.54 15.03 -8.69
C LYS A 76 -26.11 13.77 -9.34
N LYS A 77 -27.18 13.23 -8.74
CA LYS A 77 -27.79 11.95 -9.17
C LYS A 77 -28.26 12.00 -10.63
N ASP A 78 -28.77 13.16 -11.06
CA ASP A 78 -29.18 13.50 -12.43
C ASP A 78 -28.01 13.61 -13.43
N LYS A 79 -26.75 13.66 -12.95
CA LYS A 79 -25.53 13.78 -13.77
C LYS A 79 -24.54 12.64 -13.52
N ILE A 80 -25.04 11.44 -13.25
CA ILE A 80 -24.20 10.27 -12.97
C ILE A 80 -23.28 9.91 -14.14
N GLU A 81 -23.79 9.96 -15.37
CA GLU A 81 -23.02 9.60 -16.55
C GLU A 81 -21.82 10.53 -16.77
N GLU A 82 -22.04 11.84 -16.59
CA GLU A 82 -20.98 12.84 -16.66
C GLU A 82 -19.92 12.61 -15.56
N THR A 83 -20.38 12.31 -14.33
CA THR A 83 -19.48 12.00 -13.22
C THR A 83 -18.61 10.77 -13.52
N LEU A 84 -19.19 9.71 -14.06
CA LEU A 84 -18.47 8.49 -14.45
C LEU A 84 -17.49 8.75 -15.60
N ARG A 85 -17.85 9.61 -16.56
CA ARG A 85 -16.97 10.00 -17.67
C ARG A 85 -15.72 10.72 -17.18
N LEU A 86 -15.89 11.68 -16.26
CA LEU A 86 -14.77 12.42 -15.65
C LEU A 86 -13.85 11.49 -14.85
N LEU A 87 -14.44 10.57 -14.06
CA LEU A 87 -13.65 9.55 -13.34
C LEU A 87 -12.89 8.62 -14.29
N SER A 88 -13.51 8.19 -15.40
CA SER A 88 -12.86 7.37 -16.42
C SER A 88 -11.68 8.10 -17.06
N PHE A 89 -11.84 9.38 -17.38
CA PHE A 89 -10.75 10.19 -17.94
C PHE A 89 -9.56 10.29 -16.99
N MET A 90 -9.80 10.48 -15.68
CA MET A 90 -8.72 10.58 -14.70
C MET A 90 -7.99 9.27 -14.43
N MET A 91 -8.66 8.11 -14.60
CA MET A 91 -8.03 6.79 -14.40
C MET A 91 -7.16 6.33 -15.59
N ARG A 92 -7.21 7.03 -16.73
CA ARG A 92 -6.42 6.71 -17.94
C ARG A 92 -5.03 7.34 -17.96
N TYR A 93 -4.72 8.24 -17.02
CA TYR A 93 -3.42 8.91 -16.85
C TYR A 93 -2.69 8.41 -15.59
#